data_AF-A0A935WSV5-F1
#
_entry.id   AF-A0A935WSV5-F1
#
_cell.length_a   1.000
_cell.length_b   1.000
_cell.length_c   1.000
_cell.angle_alpha   90.00
_cell.angle_beta   90.00
_cell.angle_gamma   90.00
#
_symmetry.space_group_name_H-M   'P 1'
#
loop_
_entity.id
_entity.type
_entity.pdbx_description
1 polymer ?
#
loop_
_entity_poly.entity_id
_entity_poly.type
_entity_poly.pdbx_seq_one_letter_code
_entity_poly.pdbx_strand_id
1 'polypeptide(L)'
;MSATGDDGSIAPGDGCSQGCSVETGWLCAAGNPSACSPVCGDGLRLGSETCDDGDIQDQDGCSSTCAVEFGWSCASGAPDICTATCGNGQRHGAEGCDDGNQLGGDGCGATCSTESGWSCDTSFPNVCSPISSVKPLPRFES
;
A
#
# COMPACT_ATOMS: atom_id res chain seq x y z
N MET A 1 -7.34 21.91 34.47
CA MET A 1 -6.77 21.44 33.19
C MET A 1 -5.99 20.19 33.52
N SER A 2 -6.70 19.08 33.71
CA SER A 2 -6.14 17.80 34.15
C SER A 2 -6.24 16.83 32.98
N ALA A 3 -5.09 16.47 32.42
CA ALA A 3 -4.98 15.19 31.73
C ALA A 3 -4.82 14.12 32.82
N THR A 4 -5.95 13.65 33.36
CA THR A 4 -6.01 12.42 34.16
C THR A 4 -6.14 11.23 33.20
N GLY A 5 -5.11 11.02 32.39
CA GLY A 5 -4.92 9.80 31.59
C GLY A 5 -3.73 9.07 32.19
N ASP A 6 -4.00 8.23 33.18
CA ASP A 6 -3.02 7.32 33.77
C ASP A 6 -3.53 5.92 33.42
N ASP A 7 -2.99 5.36 32.34
CA ASP A 7 -3.17 3.96 31.93
C ASP A 7 -2.19 3.02 32.66
N GLY A 8 -1.43 3.54 33.63
CA GLY A 8 -0.54 2.77 34.47
C GLY A 8 0.80 2.40 33.80
N SER A 9 1.13 2.99 32.64
CA SER A 9 2.45 2.86 32.01
C SER A 9 3.01 4.22 31.56
N ILE A 10 4.33 4.38 31.72
CA ILE A 10 5.11 5.56 31.27
C ILE A 10 6.00 5.19 30.08
N ALA A 11 5.53 4.25 29.24
CA ALA A 11 6.35 3.67 28.20
C ALA A 11 6.35 4.57 26.96
N PRO A 12 7.51 4.99 26.42
CA PRO A 12 7.54 5.73 25.16
C PRO A 12 6.85 4.92 24.04
N GLY A 13 5.97 5.56 23.26
CA GLY A 13 5.28 4.94 22.13
C GLY A 13 3.95 4.25 22.47
N ASP A 14 3.32 4.59 23.59
CA ASP A 14 1.96 4.18 23.95
C ASP A 14 0.90 5.29 23.73
N GLY A 15 1.31 6.44 23.20
CA GLY A 15 0.44 7.57 22.88
C GLY A 15 0.34 8.62 23.98
N CYS A 16 0.88 8.36 25.17
CA CYS A 16 0.90 9.30 26.30
C CYS A 16 2.33 9.57 26.80
N SER A 17 2.79 10.81 26.65
CA SER A 17 4.08 11.21 27.21
C SER A 17 4.06 11.28 28.74
N GLN A 18 5.24 11.20 29.37
CA GLN A 18 5.42 11.37 30.83
C GLN A 18 4.89 12.71 31.39
N GLY A 19 4.60 13.69 30.53
CA GLY A 19 3.98 14.97 30.89
C GLY A 19 2.45 15.01 30.69
N CYS A 20 1.79 13.85 30.57
CA CYS A 20 0.37 13.71 30.25
C CYS A 20 -0.04 14.47 28.97
N SER A 21 0.87 14.55 27.99
CA SER A 21 0.62 15.12 26.66
C SER A 21 0.54 14.00 25.64
N VAL A 22 -0.40 14.10 24.70
CA VAL A 22 -0.55 13.13 23.60
C VAL A 22 0.73 13.15 22.74
N GLU A 23 1.28 11.98 22.45
CA GLU A 23 2.45 11.84 21.58
C GLU A 23 2.10 12.17 20.12
N THR A 24 3.09 12.61 19.34
CA THR A 24 2.87 12.88 17.90
C THR A 24 2.48 11.61 17.18
N GLY A 25 1.45 11.69 16.33
CA GLY A 25 0.88 10.56 15.59
C GLY A 25 -0.05 9.66 16.39
N TRP A 26 -0.55 10.15 17.53
CA TRP A 26 -1.53 9.45 18.34
C TRP A 26 -2.79 10.29 18.56
N LEU A 27 -3.93 9.61 18.57
CA LEU A 27 -5.22 10.16 19.00
C LEU A 27 -5.67 9.43 20.26
N CYS A 28 -5.79 10.18 21.36
CA CYS A 28 -6.25 9.63 22.64
C CYS A 28 -7.68 10.08 22.94
N ALA A 29 -8.56 9.12 23.20
CA ALA A 29 -9.92 9.39 23.66
C ALA A 29 -9.92 9.92 25.10
N ALA A 30 -10.82 10.86 25.40
CA ALA A 30 -11.05 11.30 26.77
C ALA A 30 -11.64 10.16 27.61
N GLY A 31 -10.86 9.62 28.55
CA GLY A 31 -11.24 8.49 29.41
C GLY A 31 -10.27 8.30 30.58
N ASN A 32 -10.62 7.43 31.52
CA ASN A 32 -9.72 6.99 32.59
C ASN A 32 -9.86 5.45 32.75
N PRO A 33 -8.93 4.64 32.21
CA PRO A 33 -7.74 5.04 31.46
C PRO A 33 -8.08 5.63 30.07
N SER A 34 -7.20 6.50 29.56
CA SER A 34 -7.30 7.03 28.19
C SER A 34 -6.93 5.93 27.21
N ALA A 35 -7.75 5.71 26.17
CA ALA A 35 -7.41 4.79 25.10
C ALA A 35 -6.79 5.60 23.94
N CYS A 36 -5.55 5.27 23.57
CA CYS A 36 -4.84 5.89 22.46
C CYS A 36 -4.75 4.94 21.27
N SER A 37 -4.89 5.49 20.07
CA SER A 37 -4.68 4.77 18.79
C SER A 37 -3.76 5.59 17.90
N PRO A 38 -2.90 4.94 17.09
CA PRO A 38 -2.09 5.65 16.11
C PRO A 38 -2.99 6.30 15.04
N VAL A 39 -2.52 7.41 14.47
CA VAL A 39 -3.23 8.18 13.45
C VAL A 39 -2.82 7.70 12.07
N CYS A 40 -3.70 6.92 11.46
CA CYS A 40 -3.45 6.43 10.11
C CYS A 40 -3.44 7.57 9.07
N GLY A 41 -2.42 7.55 8.22
CA GLY A 41 -2.24 8.49 7.11
C GLY A 41 -1.52 9.77 7.50
N ASP A 42 -0.76 9.74 8.60
CA ASP A 42 0.08 10.87 9.03
C ASP A 42 1.55 10.72 8.60
N GLY A 43 1.87 9.61 7.95
CA GLY A 43 3.21 9.25 7.47
C GLY A 43 4.12 8.69 8.55
N LEU A 44 3.58 8.32 9.73
CA LEU A 44 4.33 7.76 10.85
C LEU A 44 3.79 6.37 11.20
N ARG A 45 4.45 5.32 10.71
CA ARG A 45 4.08 3.95 11.07
C ARG A 45 4.33 3.66 12.57
N LEU A 46 3.25 3.68 13.36
CA LEU A 46 3.25 3.59 14.82
C LEU A 46 2.30 2.50 15.34
N GLY A 47 2.58 2.00 16.55
CA GLY A 47 1.68 1.08 17.25
C GLY A 47 1.29 -0.16 16.43
N SER A 48 0.00 -0.27 16.09
CA SER A 48 -0.58 -1.40 15.36
C SER A 48 -0.51 -1.27 13.83
N GLU A 49 0.04 -0.19 13.29
CA GLU A 49 0.09 0.06 11.86
C GLU A 49 1.09 -0.86 11.15
N THR A 50 0.63 -1.46 10.04
CA THR A 50 1.48 -2.31 9.21
C THR A 50 2.11 -1.57 8.04
N CYS A 51 1.59 -0.37 7.74
CA CYS A 51 2.11 0.63 6.82
C CYS A 51 1.53 2.00 7.23
N ASP A 52 2.16 3.08 6.79
CA ASP A 52 1.55 4.42 6.72
C ASP A 52 2.22 5.20 5.59
N ASP A 53 1.57 5.29 4.43
CA ASP A 53 2.08 5.98 3.24
C ASP A 53 1.72 7.47 3.18
N GLY A 54 1.19 8.02 4.27
CA GLY A 54 0.95 9.45 4.45
C GLY A 54 -0.42 9.93 3.96
N ASP A 55 -1.33 9.02 3.63
CA ASP A 55 -2.74 9.35 3.45
C ASP A 55 -3.68 8.18 3.83
N ILE A 56 -4.96 8.28 3.48
CA ILE A 56 -6.01 7.28 3.80
C ILE A 56 -6.72 6.80 2.53
N GLN A 57 -6.08 6.97 1.38
CA GLN A 57 -6.61 6.48 0.13
C GLN A 57 -6.39 4.96 0.06
N ASP A 58 -7.34 4.25 -0.55
CA ASP A 58 -7.15 2.82 -0.81
C ASP A 58 -6.60 2.64 -2.24
N GLN A 59 -5.97 1.50 -2.51
CA GLN A 59 -5.41 1.03 -3.78
C GLN A 59 -4.09 1.69 -4.23
N ASP A 60 -3.32 2.23 -3.30
CA ASP A 60 -1.95 2.73 -3.45
C ASP A 60 -0.93 1.99 -2.56
N GLY A 61 -1.40 0.98 -1.83
CA GLY A 61 -0.58 0.01 -1.12
C GLY A 61 -0.68 0.07 0.40
N CYS A 62 -1.18 1.16 0.97
CA CYS A 62 -1.58 1.22 2.36
C CYS A 62 -3.05 1.62 2.48
N SER A 63 -3.88 0.77 3.09
CA SER A 63 -5.31 1.06 3.16
C SER A 63 -5.62 2.24 4.10
N SER A 64 -6.84 2.76 4.00
CA SER A 64 -7.45 3.70 4.97
C SER A 64 -7.47 3.25 6.44
N THR A 65 -7.06 2.01 6.72
CA THR A 65 -6.90 1.44 8.07
C THR A 65 -5.46 1.05 8.39
N CYS A 66 -4.48 1.55 7.63
CA CYS A 66 -3.06 1.31 7.78
C CYS A 66 -2.67 -0.18 7.76
N ALA A 67 -3.40 -0.90 6.90
CA ALA A 67 -3.14 -2.29 6.54
C ALA A 67 -2.48 -2.34 5.15
N VAL A 68 -1.38 -3.08 5.02
CA VAL A 68 -0.79 -3.31 3.68
C VAL A 68 -1.82 -3.99 2.79
N GLU A 69 -2.03 -3.41 1.61
CA GLU A 69 -3.04 -3.90 0.69
C GLU A 69 -2.60 -5.17 -0.04
N PHE A 70 -3.58 -5.95 -0.50
CA PHE A 70 -3.28 -7.19 -1.20
C PHE A 70 -2.53 -6.92 -2.51
N GLY A 71 -1.44 -7.66 -2.74
CA GLY A 71 -0.59 -7.45 -3.91
C GLY A 71 0.40 -6.29 -3.76
N TRP A 72 0.53 -5.67 -2.59
CA TRP A 72 1.48 -4.60 -2.32
C TRP A 72 2.52 -4.99 -1.26
N SER A 73 3.67 -4.32 -1.31
CA SER A 73 4.75 -4.41 -0.33
C SER A 73 5.22 -3.00 0.03
N CYS A 74 5.17 -2.66 1.32
CA CYS A 74 5.56 -1.34 1.82
C CYS A 74 6.91 -1.40 2.54
N ALA A 75 7.85 -0.57 2.09
CA ALA A 75 9.12 -0.35 2.77
C ALA A 75 8.93 0.72 3.86
N SER A 76 9.43 0.43 5.07
CA SER A 76 9.35 1.35 6.20
C SER A 76 10.05 2.68 5.88
N GLY A 77 9.33 3.79 6.05
CA GLY A 77 9.76 5.16 5.78
C GLY A 77 9.05 6.17 6.67
N ALA A 78 9.06 7.44 6.26
CA ALA A 78 8.25 8.50 6.85
C ALA A 78 7.91 9.56 5.77
N PRO A 79 6.91 9.31 4.91
CA PRO A 79 5.98 8.16 4.91
C PRO A 79 6.59 6.86 4.36
N ASP A 80 5.92 5.73 4.59
CA ASP A 80 6.22 4.44 3.96
C ASP A 80 6.11 4.55 2.43
N ILE A 81 6.89 3.71 1.73
CA ILE A 81 6.86 3.63 0.27
C ILE A 81 6.31 2.27 -0.13
N CYS A 82 5.10 2.26 -0.67
CA CYS A 82 4.45 1.04 -1.14
C CYS A 82 4.68 0.79 -2.64
N THR A 83 4.94 -0.48 -2.97
CA THR A 83 5.18 -0.93 -4.35
C THR A 83 4.35 -2.18 -4.63
N ALA A 84 3.79 -2.25 -5.84
CA ALA A 84 3.07 -3.44 -6.30
C ALA A 84 4.03 -4.65 -6.38
N THR A 85 3.51 -5.81 -6.01
CA THR A 85 4.27 -7.05 -5.91
C THR A 85 4.23 -7.77 -7.23
N CYS A 86 5.34 -7.67 -7.98
CA CYS A 86 5.44 -8.28 -9.29
C CYS A 86 5.41 -9.81 -9.26
N GLY A 87 4.59 -10.41 -10.13
CA GLY A 87 4.51 -11.85 -10.36
C GLY A 87 3.40 -12.53 -9.57
N ASN A 88 2.43 -11.78 -9.06
CA ASN A 88 1.28 -12.30 -8.31
C ASN A 88 0.05 -12.57 -9.21
N GLY A 89 0.14 -12.22 -10.49
CA GLY A 89 -0.90 -12.38 -11.51
C GLY A 89 -1.91 -11.24 -11.57
N GLN A 90 -1.69 -10.14 -10.84
CA GLN A 90 -2.59 -9.01 -10.75
C GLN A 90 -1.83 -7.69 -10.86
N ARG A 91 -2.18 -6.92 -11.90
CA ARG A 91 -1.66 -5.58 -12.09
C ARG A 91 -2.20 -4.62 -11.04
N HIS A 92 -1.31 -4.10 -10.21
CA HIS A 92 -1.58 -3.02 -9.26
C HIS A 92 -0.65 -1.82 -9.51
N GLY A 93 -1.10 -0.63 -9.11
CA GLY A 93 -0.28 0.59 -9.15
C GLY A 93 0.38 0.86 -10.51
N ALA A 94 1.71 0.91 -10.52
CA ALA A 94 2.52 1.27 -11.68
C ALA A 94 2.90 0.07 -12.59
N GLU A 95 2.38 -1.14 -12.34
CA GLU A 95 2.72 -2.31 -13.16
C GLU A 95 2.19 -2.21 -14.60
N GLY A 96 3.10 -2.42 -15.55
CA GLY A 96 2.74 -2.51 -16.98
C GLY A 96 2.05 -3.83 -17.33
N CYS A 97 2.37 -4.89 -16.59
CA CYS A 97 1.87 -6.26 -16.74
C CYS A 97 2.10 -7.04 -15.44
N ASP A 98 1.42 -8.17 -15.24
CA ASP A 98 1.79 -9.17 -14.22
C ASP A 98 1.27 -10.54 -14.66
N ASP A 99 2.09 -11.31 -15.37
CA ASP A 99 1.71 -12.62 -15.92
C ASP A 99 1.85 -13.77 -14.89
N GLY A 100 1.93 -13.45 -13.60
CA GLY A 100 1.96 -14.44 -12.52
C GLY A 100 3.33 -15.05 -12.26
N ASN A 101 4.40 -14.46 -12.83
CA ASN A 101 5.77 -14.84 -12.52
C ASN A 101 6.76 -13.67 -12.70
N GLN A 102 8.06 -13.91 -12.48
CA GLN A 102 9.13 -12.91 -12.62
C GLN A 102 10.20 -13.34 -13.64
N LEU A 103 9.87 -14.29 -14.51
CA LEU A 103 10.71 -14.63 -15.65
C LEU A 103 10.55 -13.52 -16.70
N GLY A 104 11.51 -13.42 -17.62
CA GLY A 104 11.37 -12.60 -18.81
C GLY A 104 11.31 -13.48 -20.04
N GLY A 105 10.86 -12.91 -21.15
CA GLY A 105 10.69 -13.56 -22.44
C GLY A 105 9.28 -14.12 -22.71
N ASP A 106 8.35 -13.95 -21.78
CA ASP A 106 6.93 -14.32 -21.84
C ASP A 106 5.99 -13.11 -21.99
N GLY A 107 6.55 -11.92 -22.17
CA GLY A 107 5.82 -10.68 -22.42
C GLY A 107 5.68 -9.77 -21.21
N CYS A 108 5.93 -10.27 -20.00
CA CYS A 108 6.12 -9.48 -18.81
C CYS A 108 7.53 -9.67 -18.26
N GLY A 109 8.27 -8.59 -18.04
CA GLY A 109 9.62 -8.69 -17.49
C GLY A 109 9.61 -8.95 -15.97
N ALA A 110 10.76 -9.34 -15.42
CA ALA A 110 10.97 -9.55 -13.98
C ALA A 110 10.64 -8.34 -13.06
N THR A 111 10.50 -7.15 -13.65
CA THR A 111 10.11 -5.90 -12.97
C THR A 111 8.71 -5.43 -13.38
N CYS A 112 7.86 -6.35 -13.86
CA CYS A 112 6.48 -6.12 -14.27
C CYS A 112 6.33 -4.98 -15.29
N SER A 113 7.31 -4.92 -16.18
CA SER A 113 7.36 -4.02 -17.33
C SER A 113 7.05 -4.83 -18.59
N THR A 114 6.09 -4.37 -19.39
CA THR A 114 5.71 -5.05 -20.63
C THR A 114 6.91 -5.10 -21.59
N GLU A 115 7.20 -6.30 -22.09
CA GLU A 115 8.32 -6.49 -23.00
C GLU A 115 8.01 -5.91 -24.39
N SER A 116 9.05 -5.45 -25.09
CA SER A 116 8.90 -4.88 -26.43
C SER A 116 8.34 -5.92 -27.41
N GLY A 117 7.27 -5.57 -28.12
CA GLY A 117 6.61 -6.48 -29.06
C GLY A 117 5.50 -7.34 -28.44
N TRP A 118 5.16 -7.12 -27.16
CA TRP A 118 4.09 -7.81 -26.46
C TRP A 118 2.95 -6.87 -26.04
N SER A 119 1.75 -7.43 -25.94
CA SER A 119 0.57 -6.79 -25.37
C SER A 119 0.01 -7.71 -24.30
N CYS A 120 -0.18 -7.19 -23.08
CA CYS A 120 -0.81 -7.91 -21.99
C CYS A 120 -2.27 -7.46 -21.86
N ASP A 121 -3.17 -8.42 -21.61
CA ASP A 121 -4.55 -8.10 -21.29
C ASP A 121 -4.60 -7.22 -20.02
N THR A 122 -5.66 -6.45 -19.83
CA THR A 122 -5.94 -5.77 -18.56
C THR A 122 -6.86 -6.61 -17.66
N SER A 123 -7.43 -7.69 -18.20
CA SER A 123 -8.28 -8.64 -17.48
C SER A 123 -7.47 -9.66 -16.67
N PHE A 124 -8.13 -10.35 -15.73
CA PHE A 124 -7.57 -11.47 -14.99
C PHE A 124 -8.01 -12.79 -15.64
N PRO A 125 -7.08 -13.70 -16.01
CA PRO A 125 -5.63 -13.62 -15.85
C PRO A 125 -4.94 -12.67 -16.84
N ASN A 126 -3.88 -11.99 -16.40
CA ASN A 126 -3.14 -10.98 -17.16
C ASN A 126 -2.22 -11.60 -18.23
N VAL A 127 -2.80 -12.28 -19.22
CA VAL A 127 -2.03 -13.03 -20.21
C VAL A 127 -1.38 -12.07 -21.21
N CYS A 128 -0.08 -12.23 -21.44
CA CYS A 128 0.68 -11.52 -22.46
C CYS A 128 0.75 -12.29 -23.78
N SER A 129 0.68 -11.57 -24.90
CA SER A 129 0.78 -12.14 -26.25
C SER A 129 1.53 -11.23 -27.22
N PRO A 130 2.21 -11.77 -28.25
CA PRO A 130 2.91 -10.95 -29.23
C PRO A 130 1.96 -10.00 -29.97
N ILE A 131 2.39 -8.75 -30.20
CA ILE A 131 1.61 -7.73 -30.91
C ILE A 131 1.26 -8.18 -32.34
N SER A 132 2.07 -9.03 -32.97
CA SER A 132 1.78 -9.61 -34.29
C SER A 132 0.61 -10.60 -34.32
N SER A 133 0.15 -11.08 -33.16
CA SER A 133 -1.00 -11.97 -33.00
C SER A 133 -2.28 -11.24 -32.60
N VAL A 134 -2.20 -9.95 -32.28
CA VAL A 134 -3.37 -9.12 -31.99
C VAL A 134 -4.02 -8.78 -33.33
N LYS A 135 -5.11 -9.49 -33.65
CA LYS A 135 -5.90 -9.24 -34.87
C LYS A 135 -6.19 -7.73 -34.93
N PRO A 136 -5.79 -7.01 -36.01
CA PRO A 136 -6.09 -5.59 -36.11
C PRO A 136 -7.59 -5.41 -35.92
N LEU A 137 -7.98 -4.52 -35.00
CA LEU A 137 -9.37 -4.10 -34.86
C LEU A 137 -9.86 -3.72 -36.27
N PRO A 138 -11.04 -4.18 -36.71
CA PRO A 138 -11.56 -3.76 -38.00
C PRO A 138 -11.62 -2.24 -37.98
N ARG A 139 -10.86 -1.58 -38.87
CA ARG A 139 -11.05 -0.17 -39.15
C ARG A 139 -12.50 -0.01 -39.57
N PHE A 140 -13.29 0.67 -38.74
CA PHE A 140 -14.55 1.25 -39.20
C PHE A 140 -14.17 2.33 -40.22
N GLU A 141 -14.11 1.94 -41.49
CA GLU A 141 -14.16 2.90 -42.58
C GLU A 141 -15.64 3.24 -42.78
N SER A 142 -15.97 4.52 -42.51
CA SER A 142 -17.27 5.13 -42.78
C SER A 142 -17.43 5.45 -44.27
#